data_AF-A0A7V1JJM0-F1
#
_entry.id   AF-A0A7V1JJM0-F1
#
_cell.length_a   1.000
_cell.length_b   1.000
_cell.length_c   1.000
_cell.angle_alpha   90.00
_cell.angle_beta   90.00
_cell.angle_gamma   90.00
#
_symmetry.space_group_name_H-M   'P 1'
#
loop_
_entity.id
_entity.type
_entity.pdbx_description
1 polymer ?
#
loop_
_entity_poly.entity_id
_entity_poly.type
_entity_poly.pdbx_seq_one_letter_code
_entity_poly.pdbx_strand_id
1 'polypeptide(L)' 'MSSRIEVNPEVLLGKPVIAGTRIPVYLILNLLASGYSYERIIEAYPGLSQEDIFAALSYAEQRMRYEEVHLLKPASAPAS' A
#
# COMPACT_ATOMS: atom_id res chain seq x y z
N MET A 1 -12.59 13.90 -10.34
CA MET A 1 -11.27 13.33 -9.96
C MET A 1 -11.49 11.85 -9.69
N SER A 2 -11.04 10.98 -10.59
CA SER A 2 -11.19 9.53 -10.42
C SER A 2 -10.23 9.04 -9.34
N SER A 3 -10.71 8.20 -8.40
CA SER A 3 -9.84 7.56 -7.41
C SER A 3 -8.88 6.61 -8.13
N ARG A 4 -7.57 6.88 -8.06
CA ARG A 4 -6.52 6.01 -8.66
C ARG A 4 -6.31 4.71 -7.90
N ILE A 5 -6.87 4.60 -6.68
CA ILE A 5 -6.87 3.37 -5.89
C ILE A 5 -8.30 2.81 -5.86
N GLU A 6 -8.43 1.52 -6.16
CA GLU A 6 -9.67 0.76 -6.09
C GLU A 6 -9.58 -0.28 -4.96
N VAL A 7 -10.68 -0.42 -4.21
CA VAL A 7 -10.86 -1.48 -3.22
C VAL A 7 -12.16 -2.21 -3.59
N ASN A 8 -12.01 -3.37 -4.22
CA ASN A 8 -13.14 -4.14 -4.73
C ASN A 8 -12.99 -5.61 -4.28
N PRO A 9 -13.95 -6.19 -3.52
CA PRO A 9 -13.88 -7.58 -3.08
C PRO A 9 -13.65 -8.59 -4.21
N GLU A 10 -14.11 -8.28 -5.43
CA GLU A 10 -13.95 -9.12 -6.61
C GLU A 10 -12.54 -9.03 -7.24
N VAL A 11 -11.75 -8.01 -6.86
CA VAL A 11 -10.40 -7.78 -7.35
C VAL A 11 -9.40 -8.04 -6.23
N LEU A 12 -8.52 -9.04 -6.42
CA LEU A 12 -7.44 -9.37 -5.49
C LEU A 12 -7.92 -9.51 -4.02
N LEU A 13 -9.09 -10.13 -3.83
CA LEU A 13 -9.72 -10.34 -2.52
C LEU A 13 -9.95 -9.05 -1.73
N GLY A 14 -10.28 -7.94 -2.40
CA GLY A 14 -10.50 -6.65 -1.75
C GLY A 14 -9.23 -5.94 -1.31
N LYS A 15 -8.05 -6.40 -1.73
CA LYS A 15 -6.82 -5.64 -1.49
C LYS A 15 -6.84 -4.33 -2.30
N PRO A 16 -6.33 -3.22 -1.75
CA PRO A 16 -6.19 -1.97 -2.49
C PRO A 16 -5.24 -2.15 -3.67
N VAL A 17 -5.71 -1.80 -4.87
CA VAL A 17 -4.95 -1.89 -6.13
C VAL A 17 -4.97 -0.55 -6.87
N ILE A 18 -4.02 -0.34 -7.78
CA ILE A 18 -4.11 0.73 -8.77
C ILE A 18 -5.32 0.44 -9.67
N ALA A 19 -6.22 1.42 -9.81
CA ALA A 19 -7.49 1.28 -10.52
C ALA A 19 -7.28 0.81 -11.97
N GLY A 20 -8.08 -0.17 -12.40
CA GLY A 20 -7.93 -0.78 -13.74
C GLY A 20 -6.77 -1.77 -13.86
N THR A 21 -6.08 -2.10 -12.76
CA THR A 21 -5.00 -3.09 -12.72
C THR A 21 -5.24 -4.13 -11.63
N ARG A 22 -4.37 -5.15 -11.57
CA ARG A 22 -4.24 -6.05 -10.40
C ARG A 22 -2.95 -5.79 -9.60
N ILE A 23 -2.37 -4.60 -9.73
CA ILE A 23 -1.14 -4.19 -9.05
C ILE A 23 -1.52 -3.66 -7.67
N PRO A 24 -1.17 -4.36 -6.57
CA PRO A 24 -1.55 -3.91 -5.24
C PRO A 24 -0.68 -2.76 -4.75
N VAL A 25 -1.27 -1.90 -3.91
CA VAL A 25 -0.57 -0.76 -3.28
C VAL A 25 0.69 -1.24 -2.54
N TYR A 26 0.61 -2.35 -1.81
CA TYR A 26 1.76 -2.86 -1.04
C TYR A 26 2.95 -3.26 -1.92
N LEU A 27 2.74 -3.65 -3.19
CA LEU A 27 3.83 -3.98 -4.09
C LEU A 27 4.64 -2.73 -4.45
N ILE A 28 3.96 -1.61 -4.72
CA ILE A 28 4.62 -0.33 -4.97
C ILE A 28 5.49 0.07 -3.78
N LEU A 29 4.94 -0.03 -2.56
CA LEU A 29 5.69 0.25 -1.33
C LEU A 29 6.89 -0.70 -1.16
N ASN A 30 6.72 -1.99 -1.47
CA ASN A 30 7.80 -2.97 -1.38
C ASN A 30 8.95 -2.68 -2.36
N LEU A 31 8.64 -2.30 -3.60
CA LEU A 31 9.64 -1.94 -4.60
C LEU A 31 10.43 -0.69 -4.18
N LEU A 32 9.72 0.33 -3.67
CA LEU A 32 10.35 1.54 -3.13
C LEU A 32 11.24 1.22 -1.92
N ALA A 33 10.75 0.41 -0.99
CA ALA A 33 11.54 -0.05 0.16
C ALA A 33 12.77 -0.88 -0.25
N SER A 34 12.70 -1.56 -1.41
CA SER A 34 13.81 -2.30 -2.00
C SER A 34 14.77 -1.42 -2.82
N GLY A 35 14.58 -0.10 -2.82
CA GLY A 35 15.47 0.87 -3.46
C GLY A 35 15.20 1.10 -4.96
N TYR A 36 14.05 0.69 -5.48
CA TYR A 36 13.67 1.00 -6.87
C TYR A 36 13.35 2.49 -7.00
N SER A 37 13.80 3.12 -8.09
CA SER A 37 13.35 4.46 -8.48
C SER A 37 11.95 4.40 -9.11
N TYR A 38 11.27 5.55 -9.21
CA TYR A 38 9.96 5.63 -9.84
C TYR A 38 10.01 5.22 -11.32
N GLU A 39 11.04 5.63 -12.03
CA GLU A 39 11.27 5.30 -13.44
C GLU A 39 11.39 3.79 -13.61
N ARG A 40 12.19 3.13 -12.76
CA ARG A 40 12.36 1.68 -12.82
C ARG A 40 11.08 0.91 -12.51
N ILE A 41 10.22 1.44 -11.63
CA ILE A 41 8.91 0.85 -11.37
C ILE A 41 8.01 0.98 -12.61
N ILE A 42 7.99 2.15 -13.24
CA ILE A 42 7.20 2.40 -14.47
C ILE A 42 7.72 1.54 -15.63
N GLU A 43 9.04 1.37 -15.77
CA GLU A 43 9.63 0.47 -16.77
C GLU A 43 9.22 -0.99 -16.54
N ALA A 44 9.18 -1.45 -15.28
CA ALA A 44 8.74 -2.79 -14.93
C ALA A 44 7.22 -2.99 -15.12
N TYR A 45 6.45 -1.92 -15.01
CA TYR A 45 4.99 -1.91 -15.14
C TYR A 45 4.52 -0.75 -16.03
N PRO A 46 4.61 -0.88 -17.37
CA PRO A 46 4.33 0.22 -18.31
C PRO A 46 2.90 0.80 -18.27
N GLY A 47 1.97 0.13 -17.58
CA GLY A 47 0.63 0.63 -17.33
C GLY A 47 0.52 1.58 -16.13
N LEU A 48 1.62 1.82 -15.41
CA LEU A 48 1.67 2.76 -14.29
C LEU A 48 2.16 4.13 -14.76
N SER A 49 1.54 5.15 -14.18
CA SER A 49 2.01 6.53 -14.22
C SER A 49 2.65 6.92 -12.88
N GLN A 50 3.41 8.00 -12.88
CA GLN A 50 3.99 8.53 -11.65
C GLN A 50 2.89 8.92 -10.64
N GLU A 51 1.75 9.40 -11.12
CA GLU A 51 0.58 9.72 -10.31
C GLU A 51 -0.02 8.48 -9.62
N ASP A 52 0.12 7.29 -10.20
CA ASP A 52 -0.33 6.05 -9.57
C ASP A 52 0.59 5.66 -8.40
N ILE A 53 1.89 5.90 -8.54
CA ILE A 53 2.86 5.72 -7.45
C ILE A 53 2.55 6.70 -6.32
N PHE A 54 2.26 7.96 -6.63
CA PHE A 54 1.86 8.95 -5.62
C PHE A 54 0.54 8.60 -4.96
N ALA A 55 -0.43 8.08 -5.71
CA ALA A 55 -1.69 7.60 -5.16
C ALA A 55 -1.48 6.43 -4.18
N ALA A 56 -0.58 5.49 -4.49
CA ALA A 56 -0.20 4.40 -3.59
C ALA A 56 0.44 4.92 -2.29
N LEU A 57 1.35 5.89 -2.38
CA LEU A 57 1.98 6.52 -1.21
C LEU A 57 0.95 7.27 -0.35
N SER A 58 0.09 8.06 -0.97
CA SER A 58 -0.97 8.81 -0.28
C SER A 58 -1.97 7.88 0.41
N TYR A 59 -2.37 6.78 -0.25
CA TYR A 59 -3.23 5.77 0.36
C TYR A 59 -2.58 5.15 1.60
N ALA A 60 -1.29 4.81 1.53
CA ALA A 60 -0.56 4.25 2.66
C ALA A 60 -0.45 5.24 3.83
N GLU A 61 -0.11 6.50 3.54
CA GLU A 61 -0.04 7.57 4.55
C GLU A 61 -1.38 7.75 5.26
N GLN A 62 -2.48 7.84 4.51
CA GLN A 62 -3.82 7.99 5.10
C GLN A 62 -4.19 6.79 5.97
N ARG A 63 -3.86 5.57 5.54
CA ARG A 63 -4.10 4.35 6.33
C ARG A 63 -3.33 4.33 7.64
N MET A 64 -2.08 4.76 7.64
CA MET A 64 -1.25 4.85 8.85
C MET A 64 -1.69 6.00 9.75
N ARG A 65 -2.14 7.13 9.18
CA ARG A 65 -2.61 8.29 9.95
C ARG A 65 -3.78 7.96 10.88
N TYR A 66 -4.68 7.09 10.43
CA TYR A 66 -5.86 6.66 11.19
C TYR A 66 -5.68 5.28 11.83
N GLU A 67 -4.44 4.78 11.93
CA GLU A 67 -4.17 3.51 12.58
C GLU A 67 -4.33 3.64 14.11
N GLU A 68 -5.22 2.85 14.69
CA GLU A 68 -5.32 2.72 16.15
C GLU A 68 -4.28 1.73 16.65
N VAL A 69 -3.26 2.24 17.34
CA VAL A 69 -2.22 1.41 17.97
C VAL A 69 -2.74 0.88 19.30
N HIS A 70 -3.23 -0.36 19.32
CA HIS A 70 -3.57 -1.06 20.55
C HIS A 70 -2.33 -1.71 21.16
N LEU A 71 -1.76 -1.06 22.19
CA LEU A 71 -0.70 -1.65 22.99
C LEU A 71 -1.26 -2.83 23.78
N LEU A 72 -0.92 -4.04 23.36
CA LEU A 72 -1.15 -5.22 24.18
C LEU A 72 -0.31 -5.07 25.45
N LYS A 73 -0.96 -5.10 26.61
CA LYS A 73 -0.27 -5.10 27.90
C LYS A 73 0.67 -6.32 27.91
N PRO A 74 1.97 -6.15 28.22
CA PRO A 74 2.85 -7.30 28.33
C PRO A 74 2.25 -8.26 29.36
N ALA A 75 2.27 -9.56 29.06
CA ALA A 75 1.87 -10.58 30.02
C ALA A 75 2.64 -10.31 31.32
N SER A 76 1.92 -10.16 32.42
CA SER A 76 2.54 -10.00 33.74
C SER A 76 3.58 -11.09 33.91
N ALA A 77 4.84 -10.72 34.11
CA ALA A 77 5.91 -11.67 34.38
C ALA A 77 5.45 -12.62 35.52
N PRO A 78 5.72 -13.94 35.42
CA PRO A 78 5.32 -14.86 36.48
C PRO A 78 5.93 -14.39 37.80
N ALA A 79 5.10 -14.26 38.83
CA ALA A 79 5.55 -13.96 40.17
C ALA A 79 6.53 -15.06 40.61
N SER A 80 7.73 -14.65 41.01
CA SER A 80 8.78 -15.54 41.54
C SER A 80 8.36 -16.16 42.86
#